data_AF-A0A846Y9Z4-F1
#
_entry.id   AF-A0A846Y9Z4-F1
#
_cell.length_a   1.000
_cell.length_b   1.000
_cell.length_c   1.000
_cell.angle_alpha   90.00
_cell.angle_beta   90.00
_cell.angle_gamma   90.00
#
_symmetry.space_group_name_H-M   'P 1'
#
loop_
_entity.id
_entity.type
_entity.pdbx_description
1 polymer ?
#
loop_
_entity_poly.entity_id
_entity_poly.type
_entity_poly.pdbx_seq_one_letter_code
_entity_poly.pdbx_strand_id
1 'polypeptide(L)'
;MSRKKLTDEDYEDMARDYSEYPVAAEEVVGEIEYRDPVVLDRGRPAGDAGKGGNTPVTFIRFPTEIRERVEADGVKAAEIIRRAVVAYPNAS
;
A
#
# COMPACT_ATOMS: atom_id res chain seq x y z
N MET A 1 12.96 3.26 22.03
CA MET A 1 11.62 3.80 22.36
C MET A 1 10.70 2.62 22.61
N SER A 2 10.39 2.32 23.88
CA SER A 2 9.42 1.27 24.24
C SER A 2 8.03 1.73 23.82
N ARG A 3 7.31 0.91 23.04
CA ARG A 3 5.94 1.22 22.60
C ARG A 3 5.02 1.12 23.82
N LYS A 4 4.40 2.23 24.24
CA LYS A 4 3.41 2.24 25.35
C LYS A 4 2.30 1.24 24.99
N LYS A 5 1.95 0.34 25.91
CA LYS A 5 0.78 -0.53 25.76
C LYS A 5 -0.46 0.34 25.96
N LEU A 6 -1.45 0.18 25.07
CA LEU A 6 -2.76 0.81 25.22
C LEU A 6 -3.44 0.24 26.46
N THR A 7 -4.11 1.11 27.23
CA THR A 7 -4.95 0.75 28.37
C THR A 7 -6.37 0.44 27.90
N ASP A 8 -7.20 -0.12 28.79
CA ASP A 8 -8.61 -0.37 28.49
C ASP A 8 -9.39 0.94 28.23
N GLU A 9 -9.05 2.01 28.97
CA GLU A 9 -9.58 3.36 28.75
C GLU A 9 -9.25 3.88 27.34
N ASP A 10 -8.01 3.66 26.86
CA ASP A 10 -7.62 4.03 25.48
C ASP A 10 -8.53 3.31 24.44
N TYR A 11 -8.92 2.06 24.71
CA TYR A 11 -9.83 1.31 23.83
C TYR A 11 -11.29 1.78 23.93
N GLU A 12 -11.76 2.15 25.12
CA GLU A 12 -13.11 2.70 25.31
C GLU A 12 -13.27 4.04 24.59
N ASP A 13 -12.24 4.90 24.65
CA ASP A 13 -12.23 6.17 23.93
C ASP A 13 -12.19 5.97 22.41
N MET A 14 -11.40 5.01 21.91
CA MET A 14 -11.42 4.63 20.50
C MET A 14 -12.80 4.11 20.07
N ALA A 15 -13.47 3.30 20.89
CA ALA A 15 -14.80 2.78 20.57
C ALA A 15 -15.84 3.91 20.50
N ARG A 16 -15.73 4.91 21.38
CA ARG A 16 -16.58 6.11 21.33
C ARG A 16 -16.33 6.90 20.06
N ASP A 17 -15.06 7.12 19.71
CA ASP A 17 -14.66 7.84 18.49
C ASP A 17 -15.26 7.21 17.23
N TYR A 18 -15.11 5.89 17.05
CA TYR A 18 -15.71 5.20 15.90
C TYR A 18 -17.24 5.18 15.88
N SER A 19 -17.87 5.28 17.05
CA SER A 19 -19.34 5.37 17.14
C SER A 19 -19.87 6.76 16.76
N GLU A 20 -19.11 7.80 17.08
CA GLU A 20 -19.45 9.20 16.81
C GLU A 20 -19.06 9.61 15.38
N TYR A 21 -17.95 9.07 14.87
CA TYR A 21 -17.38 9.32 13.55
C TYR A 21 -17.29 7.99 12.78
N PRO A 22 -18.42 7.43 12.30
CA PRO A 22 -18.39 6.23 11.49
C PRO A 22 -17.60 6.49 10.21
N VAL A 23 -16.84 5.48 9.77
CA VAL A 23 -16.02 5.57 8.55
C VAL A 23 -16.89 5.95 7.36
N ALA A 24 -16.56 7.07 6.72
CA ALA A 24 -17.27 7.57 5.56
C ALA A 24 -16.89 6.78 4.30
N ALA A 25 -17.79 6.74 3.31
CA ALA A 25 -17.56 5.97 2.09
C ALA A 25 -16.35 6.48 1.30
N GLU A 26 -16.06 7.77 1.40
CA GLU A 26 -14.95 8.45 0.74
C GLU A 26 -13.59 8.14 1.41
N GLU A 27 -13.59 7.66 2.65
CA GLU A 27 -12.40 7.27 3.39
C GLU A 27 -11.93 5.85 3.03
N VAL A 28 -12.75 5.08 2.31
CA VAL A 28 -12.43 3.72 1.88
C VAL A 28 -11.60 3.76 0.59
N VAL A 29 -10.28 3.63 0.72
CA VAL A 29 -9.31 3.75 -0.40
C VAL A 29 -9.15 2.45 -1.22
N GLY A 30 -10.02 1.45 -1.05
CA GLY A 30 -9.92 0.18 -1.76
C GLY A 30 -11.09 -0.77 -1.54
N GLU A 31 -11.11 -1.89 -2.25
CA GLU A 31 -12.13 -2.92 -2.08
C GLU A 31 -12.05 -3.54 -0.67
N ILE A 32 -13.20 -3.66 0.00
CA ILE A 32 -13.28 -4.34 1.30
C ILE A 32 -13.11 -5.84 1.06
N GLU A 33 -11.87 -6.33 1.21
CA GLU A 33 -11.59 -7.76 1.16
C GLU A 33 -12.18 -8.46 2.40
N TYR A 34 -13.39 -8.98 2.28
CA TYR A 34 -13.96 -9.85 3.31
C TYR A 34 -13.24 -11.21 3.27
N ARG A 35 -12.19 -11.37 4.08
CA ARG A 35 -11.60 -12.70 4.31
C ARG A 35 -12.58 -13.57 5.10
N ASP A 36 -12.76 -14.80 4.65
CA ASP A 36 -13.62 -15.81 5.27
C ASP A 36 -13.38 -15.89 6.80
N PRO A 37 -14.42 -15.75 7.64
CA PRO A 37 -14.33 -15.82 9.10
C PRO A 37 -13.63 -17.08 9.62
N VAL A 38 -13.68 -18.19 8.88
CA VAL A 38 -13.03 -19.46 9.22
C VAL A 38 -11.50 -19.31 9.32
N VAL A 39 -10.92 -18.31 8.64
CA VAL A 39 -9.48 -18.01 8.70
C VAL A 39 -9.07 -17.36 10.02
N LEU A 40 -9.99 -16.68 10.72
CA LEU A 40 -9.72 -15.97 11.98
C LEU A 40 -9.84 -16.85 13.22
N ASP A 41 -10.60 -17.95 13.15
CA ASP A 41 -10.78 -18.92 14.25
C ASP A 41 -9.47 -19.64 14.64
N ARG A 42 -8.52 -19.75 13.70
CA ARG A 42 -7.21 -20.39 13.94
C ARG A 42 -6.14 -19.45 14.52
N GLY A 43 -6.56 -18.34 15.13
CA GLY A 43 -5.66 -17.32 15.67
C GLY A 43 -5.10 -16.39 14.60
N ARG A 44 -4.11 -15.54 14.98
CA ARG A 44 -3.47 -14.59 14.04
C ARG A 44 -2.97 -15.36 12.82
N PRO A 45 -3.38 -14.99 11.59
CA PRO A 45 -2.82 -15.61 10.40
C PRO A 45 -1.30 -15.54 10.48
N ALA A 46 -0.64 -16.71 10.51
CA ALA A 46 0.80 -16.81 10.27
C ALA A 46 1.07 -16.64 8.77
N GLY A 47 0.50 -15.58 8.20
CA GLY A 47 0.68 -15.15 6.84
C GLY A 47 1.42 -13.84 6.94
N ASP A 48 2.71 -13.91 6.59
CA ASP A 48 3.58 -12.81 6.23
C ASP A 48 2.79 -11.62 5.68
N ALA A 49 3.15 -10.40 6.10
CA ALA A 49 2.63 -9.18 5.50
C ALA A 49 2.69 -9.38 3.99
N GLY A 50 1.52 -9.53 3.35
CA GLY A 50 1.43 -9.92 1.95
C GLY A 50 2.41 -9.06 1.17
N LYS A 51 3.41 -9.71 0.56
CA LYS A 51 4.39 -9.08 -0.33
C LYS A 51 3.65 -8.04 -1.16
N GLY A 52 4.06 -6.79 -1.02
CA GLY A 52 3.27 -5.63 -1.41
C GLY A 52 2.65 -5.77 -2.79
N GLY A 53 1.32 -5.67 -2.85
CA GLY A 53 0.53 -5.53 -4.07
C GLY A 53 0.67 -6.68 -5.07
N ASN A 54 -0.46 -7.15 -5.59
CA ASN A 54 -0.51 -8.09 -6.71
C ASN A 54 -0.01 -7.46 -8.04
N THR A 55 0.73 -6.35 -7.98
CA THR A 55 1.25 -5.63 -9.14
C THR A 55 2.23 -6.53 -9.87
N PRO A 56 1.92 -6.94 -11.12
CA PRO A 56 2.84 -7.73 -11.91
C PRO A 56 4.15 -6.97 -12.08
N VAL A 57 5.26 -7.56 -11.63
CA VAL A 57 6.58 -6.95 -11.76
C VAL A 57 7.14 -7.29 -13.14
N THR A 58 7.54 -6.26 -13.88
CA THR A 58 8.25 -6.42 -15.16
C THR A 58 9.68 -5.93 -14.99
N PHE A 59 10.66 -6.78 -15.32
CA PHE A 59 12.07 -6.42 -15.32
C PHE A 59 12.48 -5.89 -16.69
N ILE A 60 13.05 -4.68 -16.73
CA ILE A 60 13.52 -4.04 -17.96
C ILE A 60 15.01 -3.74 -17.79
N ARG A 61 15.81 -4.04 -18.81
CA ARG A 61 17.23 -3.67 -18.85
C ARG A 61 17.38 -2.37 -19.63
N PHE A 62 18.09 -1.41 -19.05
CA PHE A 62 18.44 -0.16 -19.71
C PHE A 62 19.93 -0.16 -20.08
N PRO A 63 20.30 0.45 -21.23
CA PRO A 63 21.68 0.87 -21.49
C PRO A 63 22.22 1.74 -20.36
N THR A 64 23.53 1.66 -20.10
CA THR A 64 24.19 2.36 -18.98
C THR A 64 23.90 3.87 -18.98
N GLU A 65 23.98 4.50 -20.14
CA GLU A 65 23.75 5.95 -20.29
C GLU A 65 22.35 6.40 -19.85
N ILE A 66 21.34 5.55 -20.10
CA ILE A 66 19.94 5.85 -19.70
C ILE A 66 19.77 5.64 -18.20
N ARG A 67 20.42 4.61 -17.64
CA ARG A 67 20.38 4.34 -16.21
C ARG A 67 20.97 5.48 -15.39
N GLU A 68 22.11 6.01 -15.81
CA GLU A 68 22.78 7.13 -15.15
C GLU A 68 21.90 8.39 -15.12
N ARG A 69 21.21 8.68 -16.24
CA ARG A 69 20.27 9.81 -16.31
C ARG A 69 19.07 9.63 -15.37
N VAL A 70 18.50 8.42 -15.32
CA VAL A 70 17.35 8.10 -14.45
C VAL A 70 17.71 8.18 -12.97
N GLU A 71 18.94 7.82 -12.59
CA GLU A 71 19.41 7.92 -11.21
C GLU A 71 19.70 9.39 -10.81
N ALA A 72 20.06 10.26 -11.76
CA ALA A 72 20.37 11.66 -11.51
C ALA A 72 19.14 12.56 -11.30
N ASP A 73 17.96 12.18 -11.82
CA ASP A 73 16.75 13.01 -11.79
C ASP A 73 16.12 13.17 -10.39
N GLY A 74 16.63 12.47 -9.36
CA GLY A 74 16.12 12.53 -7.98
C GLY A 74 14.70 11.98 -7.80
N VAL A 75 14.08 11.51 -8.88
CA VAL A 75 12.78 10.85 -8.93
C VAL A 75 12.99 9.33 -8.95
N LYS A 76 12.12 8.58 -8.29
CA LYS A 76 12.19 7.11 -8.33
C LYS A 76 12.08 6.62 -9.78
N ALA A 77 13.00 5.75 -10.21
CA ALA A 77 13.01 5.18 -11.57
C ALA A 77 11.63 4.63 -12.01
N ALA A 78 10.90 3.99 -11.09
CA ALA A 78 9.55 3.50 -11.35
C ALA A 78 8.55 4.59 -11.78
N GLU A 79 8.68 5.81 -11.25
CA GLU A 79 7.82 6.94 -11.60
C GLU A 79 8.13 7.49 -12.99
N ILE A 80 9.42 7.57 -13.35
CA ILE A 80 9.88 7.97 -14.68
C ILE A 80 9.34 6.97 -15.72
N ILE A 81 9.47 5.67 -15.45
CA ILE A 81 8.96 4.60 -16.31
C ILE A 81 7.43 4.70 -16.47
N ARG A 82 6.67 4.92 -15.38
CA ARG A 82 5.20 5.07 -15.46
C ARG A 82 4.80 6.24 -16.35
N ARG A 83 5.43 7.41 -16.22
CA ARG A 83 5.15 8.59 -17.06
C ARG A 83 5.46 8.34 -18.53
N ALA A 84 6.61 7.74 -18.82
CA ALA A 84 7.01 7.42 -20.19
C ALA A 84 6.03 6.44 -20.86
N VAL A 85 5.61 5.39 -20.15
CA VAL A 85 4.64 4.40 -20.64
C VAL A 85 3.27 5.02 -20.89
N VAL A 86 2.81 5.97 -20.07
CA VAL A 86 1.54 6.68 -20.31
C VAL A 86 1.65 7.64 -21.50
N ALA A 87 2.79 8.30 -21.68
CA ALA A 87 2.99 9.28 -22.76
C ALA A 87 3.13 8.63 -24.14
N TYR A 88 3.83 7.49 -24.24
CA TYR A 88 4.16 6.84 -25.52
C TYR A 88 2.95 6.44 -26.39
N PRO A 89 1.90 5.74 -25.89
CA PRO A 89 0.77 5.34 -26.71
C PRO A 89 -0.14 6.52 -27.12
N ASN A 90 0.00 7.67 -26.46
CA ASN A 90 -0.72 8.91 -26.79
C ASN A 90 0.07 9.82 -27.75
N ALA A 91 1.27 9.42 -28.15
CA ALA A 91 2.14 10.16 -29.06
C ALA A 91 2.02 9.71 -30.53
N SER A 92 1.00 8.91 -30.87
CA SER A 92 0.71 8.39 -32.22
C SER A 92 -0.53 9.03 -32.84
#